data_AF-A0AA42PQE5-F1
#
_entry.id   AF-A0AA42PQE5-F1
#
_cell.length_a   1.000
_cell.length_b   1.000
_cell.length_c   1.000
_cell.angle_alpha   90.00
_cell.angle_beta   90.00
_cell.angle_gamma   90.00
#
_symmetry.space_group_name_H-M   'P 1'
#
loop_
_entity.id
_entity.type
_entity.pdbx_description
1 polymer ?
#
loop_
_entity_poly.entity_id
_entity_poly.type
_entity_poly.pdbx_seq_one_letter_code
_entity_poly.pdbx_strand_id
1 'polypeptide(L)' 'MGKNRIVPKKPSEWALEEISIHAEHLYYLLQTLAENYYKMEDAQKFSLIEIAWNFSGDIDGWINAEEVRRETTN' A
#
# COMPACT_ATOMS: atom_id res chain seq x y z
N MET A 1 8.86 -28.85 -24.22
CA MET A 1 8.69 -28.48 -22.79
C MET A 1 9.57 -27.26 -22.52
N GLY A 2 8.99 -26.06 -22.50
CA GLY A 2 9.72 -24.83 -22.17
C GLY A 2 10.07 -24.81 -20.69
N LYS A 3 11.34 -24.59 -20.35
CA LYS A 3 11.76 -24.41 -18.96
C LYS A 3 11.19 -23.07 -18.48
N ASN A 4 10.24 -23.09 -17.55
CA ASN A 4 9.86 -21.90 -16.79
C ASN A 4 11.08 -21.45 -16.00
N ARG A 5 11.84 -20.48 -16.53
CA ARG A 5 12.85 -19.77 -15.74
C ARG A 5 12.10 -18.92 -14.74
N ILE A 6 12.18 -19.30 -13.46
CA ILE A 6 11.85 -18.39 -12.37
C ILE A 6 12.95 -17.33 -12.39
N VAL A 7 12.65 -16.17 -12.97
CA VAL A 7 13.52 -15.01 -12.89
C VAL A 7 13.28 -14.40 -11.52
N PRO A 8 14.31 -14.31 -10.63
CA PRO A 8 14.12 -13.67 -9.35
C PRO A 8 13.77 -12.20 -9.56
N LYS A 9 12.65 -11.76 -8.98
CA LYS A 9 12.23 -10.37 -8.99
C LYS A 9 13.32 -9.50 -8.36
N LYS A 10 13.60 -8.36 -8.97
CA LYS A 10 14.55 -7.37 -8.42
C LYS A 10 13.96 -6.77 -7.13
N PRO A 11 14.77 -6.35 -6.15
CA PRO A 11 14.28 -5.73 -4.91
C PRO A 11 13.29 -4.58 -5.14
N SER A 12 13.46 -3.79 -6.20
CA SER A 12 12.55 -2.72 -6.60
C SER A 12 11.17 -3.22 -7.08
N GLU A 13 11.11 -4.42 -7.66
CA GLU A 13 9.85 -5.04 -8.11
C GLU A 13 9.06 -5.59 -6.93
N TRP A 14 9.75 -6.12 -5.91
CA TRP A 14 9.12 -6.49 -4.63
C TRP A 14 8.56 -5.26 -3.90
N ALA A 15 9.32 -4.16 -3.84
CA ALA A 15 8.88 -2.92 -3.21
C ALA A 15 7.64 -2.31 -3.91
N LEU A 16 7.60 -2.32 -5.25
CA LEU A 16 6.46 -1.82 -6.02
C LEU A 16 5.20 -2.69 -5.85
N GLU A 17 5.36 -4.00 -5.71
CA GLU A 17 4.26 -4.93 -5.45
C GLU A 17 3.67 -4.69 -4.06
N GLU A 18 4.52 -4.55 -3.03
CA GLU A 18 4.08 -4.24 -1.67
C GLU A 18 3.35 -2.89 -1.60
N ILE A 19 3.88 -1.84 -2.25
CA ILE A 19 3.19 -0.54 -2.37
C ILE A 19 1.82 -0.71 -3.02
N SER A 20 1.73 -1.51 -4.09
CA SER A 20 0.47 -1.72 -4.82
C SER A 20 -0.57 -2.43 -3.97
N ILE A 21 -0.17 -3.45 -3.20
CA ILE A 21 -1.04 -4.18 -2.27
C ILE A 21 -1.56 -3.24 -1.18
N HIS A 22 -0.70 -2.43 -0.58
CA HIS A 22 -1.10 -1.50 0.48
C HIS A 22 -2.00 -0.38 -0.05
N ALA A 23 -1.76 0.10 -1.27
CA ALA A 23 -2.63 1.07 -1.93
C ALA A 23 -4.02 0.48 -2.22
N GLU A 24 -4.11 -0.79 -2.63
CA GLU A 24 -5.38 -1.49 -2.85
C GLU A 24 -6.14 -1.68 -1.53
N HIS A 25 -5.46 -2.09 -0.46
CA HIS A 25 -6.07 -2.18 0.87
C HIS A 25 -6.57 -0.82 1.37
N LEU A 26 -5.79 0.24 1.21
CA LEU A 26 -6.20 1.60 1.55
C LEU A 26 -7.44 2.03 0.76
N TYR A 27 -7.47 1.74 -0.54
CA TYR A 27 -8.62 2.03 -1.40
C TYR A 27 -9.89 1.36 -0.89
N TYR A 28 -9.86 0.05 -0.64
CA TYR A 28 -11.05 -0.68 -0.19
C TYR A 28 -11.50 -0.27 1.21
N LEU A 29 -10.57 0.08 2.09
CA LEU A 29 -10.86 0.59 3.42
C LEU A 29 -11.60 1.93 3.36
N LEU A 30 -11.09 2.87 2.56
CA LEU A 30 -11.71 4.17 2.35
C LEU A 30 -13.07 4.05 1.66
N GLN A 31 -13.21 3.16 0.68
CA GLN A 31 -14.49 2.86 0.04
C GLN A 31 -15.50 2.33 1.07
N THR A 32 -15.10 1.36 1.90
CA THR A 32 -15.95 0.78 2.94
C THR A 32 -16.41 1.83 3.94
N LEU A 33 -15.50 2.72 4.38
CA LEU A 33 -15.82 3.83 5.27
C LEU A 33 -16.81 4.79 4.61
N ALA A 34 -16.59 5.17 3.34
CA ALA A 34 -17.47 6.09 2.62
C ALA A 34 -18.89 5.54 2.42
N GLU A 35 -19.01 4.26 2.04
CA GLU A 35 -20.29 3.60 1.79
C GLU A 35 -21.12 3.38 3.06
N ASN A 36 -20.45 3.24 4.21
CA ASN A 36 -21.09 2.85 5.47
C ASN A 36 -20.98 3.90 6.57
N TYR A 37 -20.46 5.09 6.27
CA TYR A 37 -20.14 6.12 7.26
C TYR A 37 -21.29 6.41 8.24
N TYR A 38 -22.51 6.56 7.73
CA TYR A 38 -23.69 6.86 8.56
C TYR A 38 -24.27 5.65 9.30
N LYS A 39 -23.83 4.43 8.97
CA LYS A 39 -24.31 3.17 9.56
C LYS A 39 -23.35 2.60 10.62
N MET A 40 -22.15 3.16 10.73
CA MET A 40 -21.12 2.73 11.66
C MET A 40 -21.18 3.50 12.98
N GLU A 41 -20.73 2.85 14.05
CA GLU A 41 -20.46 3.53 15.32
C GLU A 41 -19.19 4.39 15.22
N ASP A 42 -19.12 5.46 16.00
CA ASP A 42 -17.99 6.40 15.96
C ASP A 42 -16.64 5.72 16.29
N ALA A 43 -16.64 4.74 17.21
CA ALA A 43 -15.45 3.97 17.53
C ALA A 43 -14.94 3.13 16.35
N GLN A 44 -15.86 2.58 15.55
CA GLN A 44 -15.51 1.83 14.33
C GLN A 44 -14.94 2.77 13.27
N LYS A 45 -15.57 3.93 13.06
CA LYS A 45 -15.05 4.96 12.13
C LYS A 45 -13.65 5.39 12.51
N PHE A 46 -13.43 5.70 13.79
CA PHE A 46 -12.13 6.10 14.30
C PHE A 46 -11.07 5.02 14.04
N SER A 47 -11.38 3.77 14.37
CA SER A 47 -10.46 2.64 14.15
C SER A 47 -10.12 2.45 12.67
N LEU A 48 -11.11 2.54 11.77
CA LEU A 48 -10.89 2.41 10.33
C LEU A 48 -10.07 3.57 9.76
N ILE A 49 -10.28 4.80 10.26
CA ILE A 49 -9.48 5.98 9.88
C ILE A 49 -8.03 5.83 10.36
N GLU A 50 -7.80 5.31 11.56
CA GLU A 50 -6.46 5.04 12.08
C GLU A 50 -5.72 3.99 11.23
N ILE A 51 -6.42 2.92 10.84
CA ILE A 51 -5.86 1.92 9.92
C ILE A 51 -5.52 2.56 8.57
N ALA A 52 -6.40 3.41 8.02
CA ALA A 52 -6.15 4.11 6.75
C ALA A 52 -4.95 5.05 6.84
N TRP A 53 -4.79 5.73 7.97
CA TRP A 53 -3.65 6.59 8.24
C TRP A 53 -2.33 5.80 8.22
N ASN A 54 -2.29 4.63 8.86
CA ASN A 54 -1.10 3.78 8.88
C ASN A 54 -0.73 3.29 7.48
N PHE A 55 -1.70 2.80 6.70
CA PHE A 55 -1.46 2.40 5.30
C PHE A 55 -0.94 3.56 4.46
N SER A 56 -1.47 4.78 4.64
CA SER A 56 -0.99 5.97 3.94
C SER A 56 0.45 6.30 4.32
N GLY A 57 0.83 6.16 5.59
CA GLY A 57 2.18 6.39 6.08
C GLY A 57 3.19 5.38 5.53
N ASP A 58 2.82 4.10 5.46
CA ASP A 58 3.67 3.06 4.89
C ASP A 58 3.94 3.31 3.40
N ILE A 59 2.91 3.66 2.63
CA ILE A 59 3.02 4.00 1.21
C ILE A 59 3.94 5.21 1.00
N ASP A 60 3.74 6.28 1.76
CA ASP A 60 4.57 7.49 1.69
C ASP A 60 6.04 7.17 2.02
N GLY A 61 6.26 6.40 3.09
CA GLY A 61 7.60 5.94 3.48
C GLY A 61 8.31 5.16 2.37
N TRP A 62 7.60 4.27 1.69
CA TRP A 62 8.19 3.49 0.59
C TRP A 62 8.42 4.30 -0.68
N ILE A 63 7.51 5.22 -1.04
CA ILE A 63 7.70 6.11 -2.19
C ILE A 63 8.93 6.98 -1.97
N ASN A 64 9.04 7.61 -0.80
CA ASN A 64 10.19 8.44 -0.44
C ASN A 64 11.50 7.63 -0.44
N ALA A 65 11.49 6.41 0.09
CA ALA A 65 12.66 5.53 0.06
C ALA A 65 13.08 5.14 -1.37
N GLU A 66 12.11 4.90 -2.26
CA GLU A 66 12.37 4.60 -3.67
C GLU A 66 12.90 5.83 -4.44
N GLU A 67 12.40 7.03 -4.15
CA GLU A 67 12.93 8.29 -4.71
C GLU A 67 14.40 8.50 -4.31
N VAL A 68 14.72 8.39 -3.01
CA VAL A 68 16.09 8.48 -2.50
C VAL A 68 17.00 7.43 -3.15
N ARG A 69 16.51 6.19 -3.33
CA ARG A 69 17.27 5.14 -4.02
C ARG A 69 17.56 5.50 -5.48
N ARG A 70 16.62 6.11 -6.19
CA ARG A 70 16.82 6.56 -7.58
C ARG A 70 17.82 7.70 -7.68
N GLU A 71 17.77 8.65 -6.77
CA GLU A 71 18.71 9.78 -6.72
C GLU A 71 20.14 9.34 -6.39
N THR A 72 20.32 8.32 -5.55
CA THR A 72 21.65 7.81 -5.13
C THR A 72 22.27 6.82 -6.11
N THR A 73 21.51 6.30 -7.08
CA THR A 73 22.00 5.32 -8.07
C THR A 73 22.27 5.96 -9.46
N ASN A 74 21.89 7.22 -9.67
CA ASN A 74 22.15 8.00 -10.90
C ASN A 74 23.35 8.93 -10.73
#